data_AF-A0A962WJJ8-F1
#
_entry.id   AF-A0A962WJJ8-F1
#
_cell.length_a   1.000
_cell.length_b   1.000
_cell.length_c   1.000
_cell.angle_alpha   90.00
_cell.angle_beta   90.00
_cell.angle_gamma   90.00
#
_symmetry.space_group_name_H-M   'P 1'
#
loop_
_entity.id
_entity.type
_entity.pdbx_description
1 polymer ?
#
loop_
_entity_poly.entity_id
_entity_poly.type
_entity_poly.pdbx_seq_one_letter_code
_entity_poly.pdbx_strand_id
1 'polypeptide(L)'
;LYGGAGEDLAYGGDGNDIYHFDAFDGRDHFDGGAGWVDVIALDASGNPNAPADSPWTVEVNGEMVQFDMADQALELSPDSSGVITLHDGSELSFEGVERIIW
;
A
#
# COMPACT_ATOMS: atom_id res chain seq x y z
N LEU A 1 -10.65 -4.39 -1.68
CA LEU A 1 -10.27 -5.38 -0.66
C LEU A 1 -9.88 -4.61 0.59
N TYR A 2 -10.21 -5.14 1.77
CA TYR A 2 -9.92 -4.55 3.07
C TYR A 2 -9.55 -5.71 4.01
N GLY A 3 -8.38 -5.66 4.64
CA GLY A 3 -8.02 -6.55 5.77
C GLY A 3 -8.65 -6.03 7.05
N GLY A 4 -8.48 -4.73 7.31
CA GLY A 4 -8.88 -4.08 8.55
C GLY A 4 -7.83 -4.32 9.64
N ALA A 5 -8.22 -4.17 10.91
CA ALA A 5 -7.28 -4.35 12.01
C ALA A 5 -6.90 -5.81 12.23
N GLY A 6 -5.60 -6.12 12.18
CA GLY A 6 -5.11 -7.45 12.50
C GLY A 6 -3.82 -7.80 11.77
N GLU A 7 -3.71 -9.09 11.47
CA GLU A 7 -2.73 -9.59 10.51
C GLU A 7 -3.50 -10.30 9.41
N ASP A 8 -3.68 -9.64 8.27
CA ASP A 8 -4.56 -10.12 7.21
C ASP A 8 -3.81 -10.52 5.94
N LEU A 9 -4.37 -11.51 5.24
CA LEU A 9 -3.91 -11.95 3.92
C LEU A 9 -5.01 -11.65 2.90
N ALA A 10 -4.69 -10.83 1.90
CA ALA A 10 -5.59 -10.48 0.81
C ALA A 10 -5.03 -10.95 -0.53
N TYR A 11 -5.90 -11.52 -1.38
CA TYR A 11 -5.57 -12.03 -2.70
C TYR A 11 -6.52 -11.39 -3.72
N GLY A 12 -5.98 -10.64 -4.68
CA GLY A 12 -6.74 -10.02 -5.79
C GLY A 12 -7.24 -11.07 -6.77
N GLY A 13 -6.33 -11.93 -7.23
CA GLY A 13 -6.67 -13.02 -8.15
C GLY A 13 -6.62 -12.53 -9.59
N ASP A 14 -7.66 -12.82 -10.38
CA ASP A 14 -7.72 -12.35 -11.77
C ASP A 14 -8.41 -10.99 -11.84
N GLY A 15 -7.79 -9.99 -12.45
CA GLY A 15 -8.46 -8.72 -12.75
C GLY A 15 -7.62 -7.49 -12.44
N ASN A 16 -8.30 -6.39 -12.12
CA ASN A 16 -7.66 -5.18 -11.61
C ASN A 16 -8.25 -4.95 -10.23
N ASP A 17 -7.46 -5.20 -9.21
CA ASP A 17 -7.87 -5.17 -7.81
C ASP A 17 -7.42 -3.90 -7.11
N ILE A 18 -8.15 -3.55 -6.07
CA ILE A 18 -7.82 -2.40 -5.21
C ILE A 18 -7.80 -2.88 -3.77
N TYR A 19 -6.66 -2.81 -3.10
CA TYR A 19 -6.53 -2.99 -1.67
C TYR A 19 -6.52 -1.63 -0.96
N HIS A 20 -7.35 -1.47 0.06
CA HIS A 20 -7.35 -0.29 0.90
C HIS A 20 -6.61 -0.61 2.19
N PHE A 21 -5.64 0.25 2.53
CA PHE A 21 -4.83 0.10 3.73
C PHE A 21 -4.83 1.40 4.53
N ASP A 22 -5.44 1.32 5.72
CA ASP A 22 -5.72 2.47 6.54
C ASP A 22 -4.82 2.47 7.80
N ALA A 23 -4.77 3.62 8.48
CA ALA A 23 -4.14 3.70 9.79
C ALA A 23 -4.77 2.69 10.78
N PHE A 24 -3.90 2.04 11.55
CA PHE A 24 -4.18 1.03 12.57
C PHE A 24 -4.67 -0.32 12.06
N ASP A 25 -4.52 -0.62 10.76
CA ASP A 25 -4.83 -1.93 10.19
C ASP A 25 -3.86 -3.04 10.64
N GLY A 26 -2.68 -2.69 11.17
CA GLY A 26 -1.76 -3.68 11.71
C GLY A 26 -0.79 -4.20 10.66
N ARG A 27 -0.68 -5.52 10.45
CA ARG A 27 0.35 -6.12 9.59
C ARG A 27 -0.23 -7.04 8.53
N ASP A 28 -0.35 -6.51 7.33
CA ASP A 28 -1.07 -7.16 6.24
C ASP A 28 -0.14 -7.62 5.12
N HIS A 29 -0.68 -8.52 4.30
CA HIS A 29 -0.10 -8.93 3.04
C HIS A 29 -1.15 -8.87 1.92
N PHE A 30 -0.80 -8.24 0.80
CA PHE A 30 -1.63 -8.20 -0.40
C PHE A 30 -0.89 -8.77 -1.60
N ASP A 31 -1.46 -9.82 -2.19
CA ASP A 31 -1.07 -10.36 -3.49
C ASP A 31 -2.05 -9.86 -4.55
N GLY A 32 -1.58 -9.01 -5.47
CA GLY A 32 -2.38 -8.47 -6.57
C GLY A 32 -2.87 -9.55 -7.53
N GLY A 33 -2.10 -10.63 -7.69
CA GLY A 33 -2.43 -11.73 -8.58
C GLY A 33 -2.15 -11.42 -10.06
N ALA A 34 -3.03 -11.90 -10.94
CA ALA A 34 -2.91 -11.76 -12.38
C ALA A 34 -3.78 -10.62 -12.88
N GLY A 35 -3.15 -9.51 -13.23
CA GLY A 35 -3.86 -8.31 -13.60
C GLY A 35 -3.13 -7.44 -14.62
N TRP A 36 -3.80 -6.37 -15.05
CA TRP A 36 -3.10 -5.32 -15.78
C TRP A 36 -2.71 -4.16 -14.88
N VAL A 37 -3.59 -3.80 -13.93
CA VAL A 37 -3.31 -2.74 -12.95
C VAL A 37 -3.96 -3.09 -11.62
N ASP A 38 -3.14 -3.52 -10.68
CA ASP A 38 -3.51 -3.66 -9.28
C ASP A 38 -3.07 -2.43 -8.47
N VAL A 39 -3.90 -2.04 -7.51
CA VAL A 39 -3.79 -0.76 -6.81
C VAL A 39 -3.80 -0.95 -5.30
N ILE A 40 -2.92 -0.24 -4.61
CA ILE A 40 -3.05 0.03 -3.17
C ILE A 40 -3.54 1.46 -2.99
N ALA A 41 -4.62 1.64 -2.24
CA ALA A 41 -5.14 2.93 -1.80
C ALA A 41 -4.81 3.13 -0.32
N LEU A 42 -4.07 4.19 0.00
CA LEU A 42 -3.63 4.50 1.36
C LEU A 42 -4.51 5.58 1.99
N ASP A 43 -4.85 5.40 3.27
CA ASP A 43 -5.51 6.45 4.06
C ASP A 43 -4.93 6.52 5.49
N ALA A 44 -4.20 7.60 5.77
CA ALA A 44 -3.67 7.86 7.11
C ALA A 44 -4.59 8.75 7.98
N SER A 45 -5.74 9.19 7.48
CA SER A 45 -6.63 10.14 8.17
C SER A 45 -7.19 9.61 9.48
N GLY A 46 -7.21 8.28 9.66
CA GLY A 46 -7.52 7.63 10.93
C GLY A 46 -6.53 7.96 12.06
N ASN A 47 -5.29 8.31 11.73
CA ASN A 47 -4.24 8.65 12.70
C ASN A 47 -4.04 10.17 12.82
N PRO A 48 -4.51 10.83 13.90
CA PRO A 48 -4.37 12.28 14.06
C PRO A 48 -2.93 12.75 14.27
N ASN A 49 -1.99 11.84 14.51
CA ASN A 49 -0.58 12.15 14.66
C ASN A 49 0.23 11.91 13.38
N ALA A 50 -0.37 11.40 12.31
CA ALA A 50 0.32 11.22 11.05
C ALA A 50 0.65 12.60 10.43
N PRO A 51 1.91 12.85 10.03
CA PRO A 51 2.28 14.09 9.38
C PRO A 51 1.69 14.11 7.96
N ALA A 52 1.07 15.23 7.57
CA ALA A 52 0.37 15.36 6.30
C ALA A 52 1.29 15.26 5.07
N ASP A 53 2.58 15.56 5.24
CA ASP A 53 3.60 15.58 4.19
C ASP A 53 4.45 14.30 4.14
N SER A 54 4.34 13.42 5.13
CA SER A 54 5.10 12.16 5.18
C SER A 54 4.35 11.06 5.97
N PRO A 55 3.08 10.76 5.65
CA PRO A 55 2.25 9.85 6.44
C PRO A 55 2.68 8.37 6.40
N TRP A 56 3.45 7.98 5.37
CA TRP A 56 3.99 6.63 5.19
C TRP A 56 5.33 6.65 4.47
N THR A 57 6.03 5.52 4.55
CA THR A 57 7.18 5.20 3.71
C THR A 57 6.87 4.06 2.76
N VAL A 58 7.50 4.05 1.59
CA VAL A 58 7.36 2.98 0.60
C VAL A 58 8.75 2.44 0.26
N GLU A 59 8.92 1.13 0.43
CA GLU A 59 10.05 0.37 -0.08
C GLU A 59 9.59 -0.52 -1.24
N VAL A 60 10.30 -0.50 -2.36
CA VAL A 60 10.01 -1.34 -3.54
C VAL A 60 11.27 -2.10 -3.89
N ASN A 61 11.17 -3.43 -4.00
CA ASN A 61 12.28 -4.33 -4.33
C ASN A 61 13.54 -4.13 -3.45
N GLY A 62 13.37 -3.78 -2.17
CA GLY A 62 14.48 -3.57 -1.24
C GLY A 62 15.02 -2.14 -1.17
N GLU A 63 14.46 -1.20 -1.94
CA GLU A 63 14.92 0.18 -2.01
C GLU A 63 13.83 1.17 -1.60
N MET A 64 14.19 2.14 -0.75
CA MET A 64 13.29 3.21 -0.34
C MET A 64 12.99 4.14 -1.52
N VAL A 65 11.71 4.32 -1.82
CA VAL A 65 11.25 5.19 -2.91
C VAL A 65 10.94 6.58 -2.38
N GLN A 66 11.36 7.60 -3.13
CA GLN A 66 10.98 8.99 -2.91
C GLN A 66 9.81 9.34 -3.83
N PHE A 67 8.82 10.03 -3.30
CA PHE A 67 7.64 10.49 -4.04
C PHE A 67 7.22 11.86 -3.51
N ASP A 68 6.44 12.59 -4.31
CA ASP A 68 5.81 13.84 -3.88
C ASP A 68 4.35 13.55 -3.48
N MET A 69 3.95 13.98 -2.30
CA MET A 69 2.55 13.84 -1.85
C MET A 69 1.57 14.54 -2.81
N ALA A 70 2.01 15.58 -3.51
CA ALA A 70 1.20 16.31 -4.49
C ALA A 70 0.88 15.50 -5.76
N ASP A 71 1.64 14.44 -6.06
CA ASP A 71 1.41 13.59 -7.22
C ASP A 71 0.18 12.69 -7.06
N GLN A 72 -0.25 12.44 -5.81
CA GLN A 72 -1.42 11.59 -5.45
C GLN A 72 -1.33 10.13 -5.92
N ALA A 73 -0.20 9.75 -6.52
CA ALA A 73 0.07 8.41 -7.00
C ALA A 73 1.57 8.16 -7.15
N LEU A 74 1.95 6.90 -6.95
CA LEU A 74 3.22 6.31 -7.34
C LEU A 74 2.95 5.17 -8.31
N GLU A 75 3.44 5.30 -9.54
CA GLU A 75 3.40 4.23 -10.54
C GLU A 75 4.62 3.33 -10.37
N LEU A 76 4.39 2.02 -10.37
CA LEU A 76 5.38 0.98 -10.18
C LEU A 76 5.65 0.23 -11.48
N SER A 77 6.69 -0.60 -11.48
CA SER A 77 6.88 -1.56 -12.56
C SER A 77 5.89 -2.72 -12.39
N PRO A 78 5.51 -3.41 -13.48
CA PRO A 78 4.73 -4.64 -13.38
C PRO A 78 5.37 -5.64 -12.43
N ASP A 79 4.54 -6.38 -11.71
CA ASP A 79 4.97 -7.42 -10.76
C ASP A 79 5.85 -6.87 -9.60
N SER A 80 5.75 -5.57 -9.30
CA SER A 80 6.50 -4.95 -8.20
C SER A 80 6.10 -5.55 -6.85
N SER A 81 7.10 -5.73 -5.98
CA SER A 81 6.91 -6.14 -4.59
C SER A 81 7.53 -5.12 -3.64
N GLY A 82 7.00 -5.03 -2.43
CA GLY A 82 7.44 -3.99 -1.51
C GLY A 82 6.78 -4.03 -0.15
N VAL A 83 7.09 -3.01 0.65
CA VAL A 83 6.53 -2.78 1.97
C VAL A 83 6.14 -1.32 2.10
N ILE A 84 4.93 -1.07 2.59
CA ILE A 84 4.45 0.24 2.99
C ILE A 84 4.38 0.25 4.51
N THR A 85 4.91 1.29 5.13
CA THR A 85 4.83 1.47 6.59
C THR A 85 4.18 2.82 6.90
N LEU A 86 3.05 2.80 7.60
CA LEU A 86 2.38 4.01 8.06
C LEU A 86 3.04 4.56 9.32
N HIS A 87 2.79 5.84 9.62
CA HIS A 87 3.36 6.52 10.79
C HIS A 87 3.00 5.87 12.14
N ASP A 88 1.89 5.12 12.24
CA ASP A 88 1.56 4.36 13.46
C ASP A 88 2.32 3.03 13.59
N GLY A 89 3.10 2.65 12.58
CA GLY A 89 3.82 1.38 12.50
C GLY A 89 3.03 0.24 11.89
N SER A 90 1.83 0.48 11.35
CA SER A 90 1.12 -0.50 10.51
C SER A 90 1.91 -0.75 9.23
N GLU A 91 2.00 -2.00 8.81
CA GLU A 91 2.82 -2.44 7.67
C GLU A 91 1.97 -3.24 6.68
N LEU A 92 2.08 -2.92 5.40
CA LEU A 92 1.53 -3.73 4.31
C LEU A 92 2.68 -4.21 3.44
N SER A 93 2.88 -5.53 3.40
CA SER A 93 3.71 -6.16 2.38
C SER A 93 2.87 -6.44 1.13
N PHE A 94 3.44 -6.29 -0.05
CA PHE A 94 2.72 -6.54 -1.29
C PHE A 94 3.57 -7.19 -2.37
N GLU A 95 2.89 -7.87 -3.30
CA GLU A 95 3.43 -8.34 -4.57
C GLU A 95 2.39 -8.18 -5.69
N GLY A 96 2.87 -8.03 -6.93
CA GLY A 96 1.97 -7.89 -8.08
C GLY A 96 1.20 -6.58 -8.10
N VAL A 97 1.80 -5.46 -7.68
CA VAL A 97 1.11 -4.16 -7.62
C VAL A 97 1.76 -3.14 -8.55
N GLU A 98 0.96 -2.51 -9.41
CA GLU A 98 1.42 -1.51 -10.38
C GLU A 98 1.24 -0.08 -9.90
N ARG A 99 0.37 0.18 -8.92
CA ARG A 99 0.12 1.57 -8.48
C ARG A 99 -0.22 1.69 -7.01
N ILE A 100 0.30 2.73 -6.39
CA ILE A 100 -0.08 3.16 -5.04
C ILE A 100 -0.70 4.55 -5.16
N ILE A 101 -1.85 4.79 -4.54
CA ILE A 101 -2.57 6.08 -4.56
C ILE A 101 -2.88 6.54 -3.13
N TRP A 102 -3.07 7.85 -2.97
CA TRP A 102 -3.38 8.48 -1.69
C TRP A 102 -3.97 9.89 -1.85
#